data_AF-A0A939JDH6-F1
#
_entry.id   AF-A0A939JDH6-F1
#
_cell.length_a   1.000
_cell.length_b   1.000
_cell.length_c   1.000
_cell.angle_alpha   90.00
_cell.angle_beta   90.00
_cell.angle_gamma   90.00
#
_symmetry.space_group_name_H-M   'P 1'
#
loop_
_entity.id
_entity.type
_entity.pdbx_description
1 polymer ?
#
loop_
_entity_poly.entity_id
_entity_poly.type
_entity_poly.pdbx_seq_one_letter_code
_entity_poly.pdbx_strand_id
1 'polypeptide(L)'
;MAVTPELVTWLFNGRSYKVLQGHYGFRQGTDHAGRPSTTVRPQVVTLTLDASDEDARLSSYMLNPYQRAGSQLEQRRPDGSVLHRLHIQAAHCVGLRSQFAPADPAGWPGETITLRLTAAALTLDGMTIESHSVLPWDAPDEVRRRARILGDESNVAAARAVAAPKELPTVQAPAAVGPPSLGSNSEKGVYGEHISDTYMRAQGHTKLNDGGLVTLPPPGGTARGNGIDGVWKHGNPPPDYIITEAKYGKSRLGMTHDGPQMSDSWILGSNRLRKAVGSRQAGRIVTAMALGSVEKRLHKVDSAGKLIEQILL
;
A
#
# COMPACT_ATOMS: atom_id res chain seq x y z
N MET A 1 -35.42 -13.23 -7.29
CA MET A 1 -35.31 -12.01 -6.46
C MET A 1 -34.03 -11.29 -6.87
N ALA A 2 -34.12 -10.02 -7.26
CA ALA A 2 -32.93 -9.22 -7.55
C ALA A 2 -32.13 -9.07 -6.26
N VAL A 3 -30.88 -9.58 -6.25
CA VAL A 3 -29.96 -9.40 -5.13
C VAL A 3 -29.53 -7.94 -5.18
N THR A 4 -30.11 -7.10 -4.33
CA THR A 4 -29.70 -5.70 -4.21
C THR A 4 -28.28 -5.69 -3.65
N PRO A 5 -27.27 -5.19 -4.37
CA PRO A 5 -25.92 -5.09 -3.83
C PRO A 5 -25.92 -4.12 -2.66
N GLU A 6 -25.30 -4.51 -1.55
CA GLU A 6 -25.39 -3.80 -0.27
C GLU A 6 -24.37 -2.67 -0.18
N LEU A 7 -23.19 -2.88 -0.79
CA LEU A 7 -22.09 -1.92 -0.72
C LEU A 7 -21.17 -2.04 -1.92
N VAL A 8 -20.92 -0.91 -2.58
CA VAL A 8 -19.80 -0.77 -3.52
C VAL A 8 -18.75 0.09 -2.83
N THR A 9 -17.56 -0.49 -2.63
CA THR A 9 -16.45 0.20 -2.00
C THR A 9 -15.34 0.40 -3.01
N TRP A 10 -14.85 1.63 -3.07
CA TRP A 10 -13.67 1.98 -3.83
C TRP A 10 -12.49 2.17 -2.87
N LEU A 11 -11.44 1.36 -3.05
CA LEU A 11 -10.20 1.45 -2.32
C LEU A 11 -9.20 2.27 -3.13
N PHE A 12 -8.80 3.41 -2.60
CA PHE A 12 -7.84 4.31 -3.23
C PHE A 12 -6.92 4.93 -2.19
N ASN A 13 -5.60 4.78 -2.39
CA ASN A 13 -4.57 5.27 -1.46
C ASN A 13 -4.87 4.96 0.01
N GLY A 14 -5.47 3.79 0.26
CA GLY A 14 -5.66 3.26 1.61
C GLY A 14 -6.80 3.93 2.35
N ARG A 15 -7.73 4.49 1.60
CA ARG A 15 -9.04 4.87 2.11
C ARG A 15 -10.12 4.13 1.33
N SER A 16 -11.08 3.61 2.07
CA SER A 16 -12.33 3.09 1.53
C SER A 16 -13.29 4.25 1.34
N TYR A 17 -13.75 4.44 0.11
CA TYR A 17 -14.81 5.37 -0.22
C TYR A 17 -16.09 4.60 -0.53
N LYS A 18 -17.19 5.06 0.04
CA LYS A 18 -18.52 4.56 -0.30
C LYS A 18 -18.89 5.08 -1.68
N VAL A 19 -19.13 4.17 -2.61
CA VAL A 19 -19.53 4.49 -3.98
C VAL A 19 -21.05 4.47 -4.05
N LEU A 20 -21.64 5.60 -4.42
CA LEU A 20 -23.07 5.75 -4.66
C LEU A 20 -23.44 5.26 -6.06
N GLN A 21 -22.60 5.59 -7.05
CA GLN A 21 -22.77 5.16 -8.43
C GLN A 21 -21.41 4.87 -9.07
N GLY A 22 -21.33 3.80 -9.85
CA GLY A 22 -20.12 3.41 -10.57
C GLY A 22 -20.44 2.97 -11.99
N HIS A 23 -19.67 3.47 -12.96
CA HIS A 23 -19.77 3.07 -14.36
C HIS A 23 -18.37 2.71 -14.88
N TYR A 24 -18.25 1.52 -15.43
CA TYR A 24 -17.14 1.11 -16.29
C TYR A 24 -17.74 0.44 -17.52
N GLY A 25 -16.97 0.38 -18.60
CA GLY A 25 -17.45 -0.25 -19.82
C GLY A 25 -16.31 -0.60 -20.76
N PHE A 26 -16.63 -1.47 -21.71
CA PHE A 26 -15.74 -1.85 -22.79
C PHE A 26 -16.49 -1.64 -24.10
N ARG A 27 -15.80 -1.19 -25.14
CA ARG A 27 -16.38 -0.96 -26.45
C ARG A 27 -15.41 -1.41 -27.54
N GLN A 28 -15.97 -2.02 -28.58
CA GLN A 28 -15.28 -2.22 -29.86
C GLN A 28 -16.11 -1.58 -30.96
N GLY A 29 -15.44 -1.10 -32.01
CA GLY A 29 -16.14 -0.61 -33.20
C GLY A 29 -16.74 -1.77 -33.99
N THR A 30 -17.69 -1.48 -34.86
CA THR A 30 -18.17 -2.40 -35.90
C THR A 30 -18.02 -1.74 -37.26
N ASP A 31 -17.78 -2.54 -38.29
CA ASP A 31 -17.82 -2.05 -39.67
C ASP A 31 -19.27 -1.83 -40.14
N HIS A 32 -19.42 -1.36 -41.38
CA HIS A 32 -20.72 -1.13 -42.02
C HIS A 32 -21.59 -2.39 -42.17
N ALA A 33 -21.00 -3.59 -42.09
CA ALA A 33 -21.69 -4.88 -42.13
C ALA A 33 -21.98 -5.43 -40.73
N GLY A 34 -21.66 -4.68 -39.66
CA GLY A 34 -21.85 -5.09 -38.28
C GLY A 34 -20.77 -6.03 -37.74
N ARG A 35 -19.67 -6.29 -38.49
CA ARG A 35 -18.59 -7.14 -38.02
C ARG A 35 -17.74 -6.38 -37.00
N PRO A 36 -17.40 -6.99 -35.85
CA PRO A 36 -16.65 -6.32 -34.81
C PRO A 36 -15.19 -6.07 -35.19
N SER A 37 -14.65 -4.93 -34.76
CA SER A 37 -13.23 -4.66 -34.74
C SER A 37 -12.54 -5.64 -33.78
N THR A 38 -11.33 -6.07 -34.14
CA THR A 38 -10.49 -6.94 -33.31
C THR A 38 -9.99 -6.25 -32.04
N THR A 39 -10.12 -4.93 -31.95
CA THR A 39 -9.65 -4.15 -30.80
C THR A 39 -10.81 -3.76 -29.88
N VAL A 40 -10.81 -4.34 -28.68
CA VAL A 40 -11.64 -3.89 -27.57
C VAL A 40 -10.95 -2.73 -26.86
N ARG A 41 -11.71 -1.71 -26.44
CA ARG A 41 -11.19 -0.55 -25.72
C ARG A 41 -11.92 -0.38 -24.38
N PRO A 42 -11.20 -0.20 -23.26
CA PRO A 42 -11.82 0.21 -22.02
C PRO A 42 -12.35 1.64 -22.14
N GLN A 43 -13.50 1.91 -21.51
CA GLN A 43 -14.06 3.25 -21.38
C GLN A 43 -13.57 3.92 -20.08
N VAL A 44 -13.80 5.23 -19.97
CA VAL A 44 -13.53 5.99 -18.75
C VAL A 44 -14.35 5.41 -17.59
N VAL A 45 -13.67 5.07 -16.50
CA VAL A 45 -14.33 4.65 -15.26
C VAL A 45 -14.84 5.90 -14.56
N THR A 46 -16.11 5.92 -14.19
CA THR A 46 -16.75 7.04 -13.49
C THR A 46 -17.26 6.57 -12.14
N LEU A 47 -16.89 7.25 -11.06
CA LEU A 47 -17.28 6.91 -9.69
C LEU A 47 -17.86 8.13 -9.01
N THR A 48 -19.09 8.03 -8.50
CA THR A 48 -19.71 9.04 -7.64
C THR A 48 -19.66 8.54 -6.21
N LEU A 49 -19.00 9.31 -5.37
CA LEU A 49 -18.71 9.00 -3.97
C LEU A 49 -19.61 9.81 -3.04
N ASP A 50 -19.93 9.20 -1.91
CA ASP A 50 -20.50 9.90 -0.75
C ASP A 50 -19.40 10.79 -0.16
N ALA A 51 -19.52 12.11 -0.30
CA ALA A 51 -18.45 13.06 -0.02
C ALA A 51 -18.50 13.61 1.42
N SER A 52 -18.95 12.80 2.38
CA SER A 52 -19.14 13.23 3.77
C SER A 52 -17.83 13.61 4.50
N ASP A 53 -16.67 13.22 3.97
CA ASP A 53 -15.36 13.61 4.47
C ASP A 53 -14.56 14.32 3.35
N GLU A 54 -14.25 15.61 3.51
CA GLU A 54 -13.29 16.28 2.64
C GLU A 54 -11.94 15.54 2.68
N ASP A 55 -11.63 14.83 1.60
CA ASP A 55 -10.32 14.20 1.42
C ASP A 55 -9.53 14.93 0.35
N ALA A 56 -8.60 15.79 0.79
CA ALA A 56 -7.69 16.53 -0.07
C ALA A 56 -6.91 15.62 -1.05
N ARG A 57 -6.82 14.31 -0.80
CA ARG A 57 -6.23 13.33 -1.73
C ARG A 57 -6.97 13.25 -3.06
N LEU A 58 -8.30 13.39 -3.07
CA LEU A 58 -9.09 13.32 -4.30
C LEU A 58 -8.82 14.54 -5.19
N SER A 59 -8.84 15.73 -4.60
CA SER A 59 -8.49 16.97 -5.29
C SER A 59 -7.03 16.99 -5.72
N SER A 60 -6.11 16.55 -4.86
CA SER A 60 -4.68 16.45 -5.20
C SER A 60 -4.43 15.48 -6.36
N TYR A 61 -5.18 14.38 -6.44
CA TYR A 61 -5.07 13.42 -7.53
C TYR A 61 -5.51 14.02 -8.88
N MET A 62 -6.56 14.84 -8.89
CA MET A 62 -6.96 15.58 -10.10
C MET A 62 -5.97 16.71 -10.45
N LEU A 63 -5.46 17.42 -9.45
CA LEU A 63 -4.60 18.59 -9.66
C LEU A 63 -3.16 18.22 -10.05
N ASN A 64 -2.76 16.95 -9.89
CA ASN A 64 -1.47 16.45 -10.33
C ASN A 64 -1.61 15.62 -11.63
N PRO A 65 -1.35 16.21 -12.82
CA PRO A 65 -1.58 15.54 -14.10
C PRO A 65 -0.62 14.37 -14.39
N TYR A 66 0.45 14.23 -13.60
CA TYR A 66 1.40 13.13 -13.72
C TYR A 66 1.11 12.01 -12.72
N GLN A 67 0.25 12.26 -11.73
CA GLN A 67 -0.06 11.27 -10.72
C GLN A 67 -0.83 10.12 -11.33
N ARG A 68 -0.27 8.93 -11.15
CA ARG A 68 -0.95 7.68 -11.46
C ARG A 68 -1.20 6.94 -10.16
N ALA A 69 -2.34 6.27 -10.09
CA ALA A 69 -2.66 5.41 -8.97
C ALA A 69 -3.40 4.19 -9.46
N GLY A 70 -3.17 3.05 -8.83
CA GLY A 70 -4.19 2.03 -8.91
C GLY A 70 -5.43 2.45 -8.13
N SER A 71 -6.54 1.75 -8.35
CA SER A 71 -7.58 1.58 -7.33
C SER A 71 -8.30 0.24 -7.48
N GLN A 72 -9.07 -0.16 -6.48
CA GLN A 72 -9.89 -1.37 -6.54
C GLN A 72 -11.34 -1.03 -6.24
N LEU A 73 -12.24 -1.53 -7.07
CA LEU A 73 -13.69 -1.48 -6.83
C LEU A 73 -14.17 -2.88 -6.44
N GLU A 74 -14.82 -3.00 -5.29
CA GLU A 74 -15.48 -4.23 -4.86
C GLU A 74 -16.98 -3.99 -4.76
N GLN A 75 -17.75 -4.86 -5.43
CA GLN A 75 -19.19 -4.98 -5.23
C GLN A 75 -19.45 -6.21 -4.37
N ARG A 76 -20.24 -6.07 -3.30
CA ARG A 76 -20.56 -7.16 -2.37
C ARG A 76 -22.05 -7.46 -2.36
N ARG A 77 -22.38 -8.73 -2.14
CA ARG A 77 -23.74 -9.19 -1.83
C ARG A 77 -24.10 -8.85 -0.38
N PRO A 78 -25.39 -8.89 -0.01
CA PRO A 78 -25.85 -8.70 1.37
C PRO A 78 -25.27 -9.70 2.39
N ASP A 79 -24.78 -10.85 1.93
CA ASP A 79 -24.10 -11.85 2.78
C ASP A 79 -22.61 -11.54 2.99
N GLY A 80 -22.13 -10.40 2.50
CA GLY A 80 -20.74 -9.96 2.57
C GLY A 80 -19.81 -10.60 1.53
N SER A 81 -20.28 -11.58 0.76
CA SER A 81 -19.49 -12.21 -0.30
C SER A 81 -19.22 -11.23 -1.44
N VAL A 82 -18.02 -11.32 -2.03
CA VAL A 82 -17.64 -10.50 -3.17
C VAL A 82 -18.40 -10.97 -4.40
N LEU A 83 -19.12 -10.05 -5.04
CA LEU A 83 -19.85 -10.30 -6.28
C LEU A 83 -18.95 -10.03 -7.49
N HIS A 84 -18.37 -8.84 -7.56
CA HIS A 84 -17.46 -8.43 -8.63
C HIS A 84 -16.28 -7.65 -8.07
N ARG A 85 -15.11 -7.85 -8.69
CA ARG A 85 -13.89 -7.11 -8.36
C ARG A 85 -13.28 -6.54 -9.63
N LEU A 86 -13.18 -5.21 -9.67
CA LEU A 86 -12.51 -4.48 -10.75
C LEU A 86 -11.24 -3.83 -10.21
N HIS A 87 -10.09 -4.22 -10.76
CA HIS A 87 -8.82 -3.54 -10.52
C HIS A 87 -8.62 -2.50 -11.62
N ILE A 88 -8.37 -1.27 -11.19
CA ILE A 88 -8.10 -0.12 -12.05
C ILE A 88 -6.61 0.18 -11.93
N GLN A 89 -5.82 -0.08 -12.96
CA GLN A 89 -4.36 -0.05 -12.86
C GLN A 89 -3.77 1.23 -13.45
N ALA A 90 -2.90 1.89 -12.67
CA ALA A 90 -2.17 3.12 -13.02
C ALA A 90 -3.03 4.15 -13.76
N ALA A 91 -4.20 4.43 -13.18
CA ALA A 91 -5.12 5.40 -13.73
C ALA A 91 -4.64 6.82 -13.50
N HIS A 92 -5.07 7.71 -14.39
CA HIS A 92 -5.08 9.15 -14.18
C HIS A 92 -6.48 9.60 -13.80
N CYS A 93 -6.56 10.57 -12.89
CA CYS A 93 -7.78 11.34 -12.70
C CYS A 93 -7.90 12.38 -13.83
N VAL A 94 -8.88 12.22 -14.70
CA VAL A 94 -9.12 13.11 -15.86
C VAL A 94 -10.37 13.96 -15.70
N GLY A 95 -11.00 13.90 -14.53
CA GLY A 95 -12.10 14.76 -14.16
C GLY A 95 -12.49 14.55 -12.70
N LEU A 96 -12.75 15.66 -12.02
CA LEU A 96 -13.33 15.70 -10.69
C LEU A 96 -14.43 16.76 -10.71
N ARG A 97 -15.60 16.41 -10.16
CA ARG A 97 -16.72 17.32 -9.97
C ARG A 97 -17.29 17.11 -8.58
N SER A 98 -17.25 18.14 -7.73
CA SER A 98 -18.07 18.18 -6.50
C SER A 98 -19.45 18.73 -6.84
N GLN A 99 -20.48 18.17 -6.22
CA GLN A 99 -21.85 18.64 -6.27
C GLN A 99 -22.45 18.58 -4.86
N PHE A 100 -22.95 19.72 -4.39
CA PHE A 100 -23.59 19.89 -3.10
C PHE A 100 -25.05 20.31 -3.26
N ALA A 101 -25.92 19.75 -2.44
CA ALA A 101 -27.35 20.05 -2.36
C ALA A 101 -27.85 19.76 -0.93
N PRO A 102 -29.01 20.29 -0.49
CA PRO A 102 -29.62 19.79 0.74
C PRO A 102 -29.82 18.28 0.65
N ALA A 103 -29.50 17.56 1.73
CA ALA A 103 -29.72 16.12 1.80
C ALA A 103 -31.20 15.81 1.52
N ASP A 104 -31.47 14.84 0.66
CA ASP A 104 -32.84 14.51 0.27
C ASP A 104 -33.42 13.36 1.11
N PRO A 105 -34.76 13.23 1.18
CA PRO A 105 -35.41 12.11 1.86
C PRO A 105 -35.17 10.74 1.22
N ALA A 106 -34.65 10.70 -0.02
CA ALA A 106 -34.30 9.47 -0.72
C ALA A 106 -32.89 8.95 -0.33
N GLY A 107 -32.18 9.67 0.54
CA GLY A 107 -30.90 9.27 1.11
C GLY A 107 -29.68 9.72 0.32
N TRP A 108 -29.82 10.69 -0.61
CA TRP A 108 -28.66 11.32 -1.23
C TRP A 108 -27.94 12.23 -0.23
N PRO A 109 -26.61 12.10 -0.08
CA PRO A 109 -25.86 12.92 0.84
C PRO A 109 -25.84 14.38 0.36
N GLY A 110 -25.63 15.29 1.32
CA GLY A 110 -25.58 16.72 1.03
C GLY A 110 -24.43 17.14 0.12
N GLU A 111 -23.42 16.28 -0.04
CA GLU A 111 -22.34 16.47 -1.00
C GLU A 111 -21.94 15.13 -1.65
N THR A 112 -21.62 15.19 -2.94
CA THR A 112 -21.07 14.07 -3.70
C THR A 112 -19.87 14.52 -4.53
N ILE A 113 -18.92 13.62 -4.72
CA ILE A 113 -17.75 13.82 -5.59
C ILE A 113 -17.79 12.79 -6.71
N THR A 114 -17.77 13.25 -7.95
CA THR A 114 -17.66 12.39 -9.13
C THR A 114 -16.26 12.45 -9.71
N LEU A 115 -15.60 11.29 -9.79
CA LEU A 115 -14.29 11.09 -10.39
C LEU A 115 -14.41 10.42 -11.75
N ARG A 116 -13.57 10.83 -12.70
CA ARG A 116 -13.41 10.19 -14.01
C ARG A 116 -11.97 9.71 -14.14
N LEU A 117 -11.79 8.42 -14.34
CA LEU A 117 -10.49 7.75 -14.33
C LEU A 117 -10.20 7.12 -15.69
N THR A 118 -8.99 7.33 -16.20
CA THR A 118 -8.47 6.62 -17.38
C THR A 118 -7.35 5.69 -16.96
N ALA A 119 -7.57 4.38 -17.11
CA ALA A 119 -6.65 3.36 -16.62
C ALA A 119 -5.70 2.88 -17.73
N ALA A 120 -4.48 2.51 -17.35
CA ALA A 120 -3.56 1.80 -18.25
C ALA A 120 -4.04 0.36 -18.51
N ALA A 121 -4.70 -0.25 -17.53
CA ALA A 121 -5.35 -1.55 -17.68
C ALA A 121 -6.52 -1.68 -16.68
N LEU A 122 -7.48 -2.52 -17.05
CA LEU A 122 -8.59 -2.93 -16.19
C LEU A 122 -8.57 -4.45 -16.06
N THR A 123 -8.66 -4.96 -14.82
CA THR A 123 -8.83 -6.39 -14.55
C THR A 123 -10.17 -6.61 -13.88
N LEU A 124 -11.07 -7.32 -14.56
CA LEU A 124 -12.39 -7.67 -14.04
C LEU A 124 -12.43 -9.19 -13.81
N ASP A 125 -12.64 -9.59 -12.56
CA ASP A 125 -12.81 -11.00 -12.16
C ASP A 125 -11.71 -11.93 -12.73
N GLY A 126 -10.47 -11.42 -12.76
CA GLY A 126 -9.28 -12.13 -13.25
C GLY A 126 -8.97 -11.97 -14.74
N MET A 127 -9.85 -11.35 -15.52
CA MET A 127 -9.63 -11.05 -16.94
C MET A 127 -9.11 -9.63 -17.12
N THR A 128 -7.96 -9.48 -17.78
CA THR A 128 -7.30 -8.18 -17.96
C THR A 128 -7.40 -7.67 -19.39
N ILE A 129 -7.71 -6.38 -19.54
CA ILE A 129 -7.56 -5.64 -20.78
C ILE A 129 -6.64 -4.44 -20.59
N GLU A 130 -5.70 -4.26 -21.51
CA GLU A 130 -4.83 -3.09 -21.55
C GLU A 130 -5.47 -1.98 -22.40
N SER A 131 -5.28 -0.74 -21.96
CA SER A 131 -5.65 0.42 -22.75
C SER A 131 -4.61 0.63 -23.84
N HIS A 132 -4.97 0.26 -25.06
CA HIS A 132 -4.19 0.60 -26.25
C HIS A 132 -4.58 2.02 -26.68
N SER A 133 -3.67 2.97 -26.52
CA SER A 133 -3.85 4.32 -27.09
C SER A 133 -3.98 4.22 -28.61
N VAL A 134 -4.80 5.09 -29.22
CA VAL A 134 -4.94 5.19 -30.69
C VAL A 134 -3.72 5.89 -31.31
N LEU A 135 -2.93 6.58 -30.49
CA LEU A 135 -1.57 7.02 -30.83
C LEU A 135 -0.61 5.89 -30.43
N PRO A 136 0.38 5.52 -31.27
CA PRO A 136 1.36 4.51 -30.90
C PRO A 136 2.12 5.02 -29.67
N TRP A 137 1.75 4.49 -28.51
CA TRP A 137 2.59 4.59 -27.33
C TRP A 137 3.64 3.49 -27.49
N ASP A 138 4.71 3.79 -28.23
CA ASP A 138 5.89 2.92 -28.45
C ASP A 138 6.72 2.73 -27.17
N ALA A 139 6.05 2.64 -26.01
CA ALA A 139 6.70 2.32 -24.78
C ALA A 139 7.07 0.82 -24.77
N PRO A 140 8.33 0.48 -24.51
CA PRO A 140 8.78 -0.90 -24.40
C PRO A 140 7.90 -1.72 -23.45
N ASP A 141 7.80 -3.03 -23.68
CA ASP A 141 7.02 -3.96 -22.85
C ASP A 141 7.36 -3.86 -21.35
N GLU A 142 8.59 -3.51 -21.02
CA GLU A 142 9.03 -3.27 -19.65
C GLU A 142 8.36 -2.05 -19.02
N VAL A 143 8.18 -0.96 -19.76
CA VAL A 143 7.49 0.25 -19.31
C VAL A 143 5.99 -0.03 -19.15
N ARG A 144 5.42 -0.82 -20.07
CA ARG A 144 4.02 -1.28 -20.00
C ARG A 144 3.78 -2.24 -18.83
N ARG A 145 4.76 -3.10 -18.49
CA ARG A 145 4.75 -3.95 -17.29
C ARG A 145 4.93 -3.14 -16.02
N ARG A 146 5.89 -2.22 -15.98
CA ARG A 146 6.13 -1.31 -14.84
C ARG A 146 4.93 -0.42 -14.53
N ALA A 147 4.23 0.10 -15.55
CA ALA A 147 3.02 0.88 -15.33
C ALA A 147 1.90 0.04 -14.70
N ARG A 148 1.73 -1.23 -15.09
CA ARG A 148 0.80 -2.17 -14.44
C ARG A 148 1.17 -2.43 -12.99
N ILE A 149 2.45 -2.67 -12.75
CA ILE A 149 3.05 -2.88 -11.43
C ILE A 149 2.82 -1.67 -10.53
N LEU A 150 3.30 -0.48 -10.88
CA LEU A 150 3.19 0.77 -10.09
C LEU A 150 1.74 1.12 -9.71
N GLY A 151 0.78 0.76 -10.56
CA GLY A 151 -0.65 0.84 -10.26
C GLY A 151 -1.08 -0.12 -9.15
N ASP A 152 -0.64 -1.37 -9.18
CA ASP A 152 -0.86 -2.32 -8.07
C ASP A 152 -0.12 -1.91 -6.79
N GLU A 153 1.11 -1.40 -6.86
CA GLU A 153 1.95 -1.16 -5.66
C GLU A 153 1.39 -0.08 -4.73
N SER A 154 0.92 1.02 -5.30
CA SER A 154 0.40 2.17 -4.55
C SER A 154 -0.95 1.87 -3.87
N ASN A 155 -1.69 0.90 -4.38
CA ASN A 155 -2.91 0.39 -3.76
C ASN A 155 -2.70 -0.74 -2.77
N VAL A 156 -1.78 -1.66 -3.07
CA VAL A 156 -1.55 -2.82 -2.20
C VAL A 156 -0.94 -2.34 -0.89
N ALA A 157 -0.01 -1.37 -0.94
CA ALA A 157 0.51 -0.69 0.26
C ALA A 157 -0.60 -0.04 1.10
N ALA A 158 -1.65 0.44 0.45
CA ALA A 158 -2.67 1.25 1.08
C ALA A 158 -3.90 0.43 1.50
N ALA A 159 -4.26 -0.62 0.76
CA ALA A 159 -5.22 -1.66 1.17
C ALA A 159 -4.70 -2.47 2.37
N ARG A 160 -3.38 -2.64 2.50
CA ARG A 160 -2.74 -3.19 3.72
C ARG A 160 -2.88 -2.28 4.93
N ALA A 161 -2.82 -0.97 4.74
CA ALA A 161 -3.12 0.00 5.79
C ALA A 161 -4.61 0.01 6.21
N VAL A 162 -5.54 -0.35 5.30
CA VAL A 162 -6.99 -0.50 5.59
C VAL A 162 -7.33 -1.85 6.23
N ALA A 163 -6.58 -2.91 5.90
CA ALA A 163 -6.70 -4.23 6.51
C ALA A 163 -6.00 -4.33 7.87
N ALA A 164 -5.16 -3.34 8.23
CA ALA A 164 -4.74 -3.16 9.62
C ALA A 164 -6.00 -2.84 10.46
N PRO A 165 -6.32 -3.63 11.49
CA PRO A 165 -7.55 -3.43 12.24
C PRO A 165 -7.62 -2.00 12.79
N LYS A 166 -8.82 -1.41 12.67
CA LYS A 166 -9.21 -0.20 13.41
C LYS A 166 -8.92 -0.45 14.89
N GLU A 167 -7.91 0.23 15.40
CA GLU A 167 -7.23 -0.02 16.67
C GLU A 167 -6.74 -1.48 16.80
N LEU A 168 -5.54 -1.73 16.30
CA LEU A 168 -4.73 -2.83 16.81
C LEU A 168 -4.66 -2.70 18.34
N PRO A 169 -4.91 -3.77 19.10
CA PRO A 169 -4.70 -3.74 20.55
C PRO A 169 -3.30 -3.19 20.79
N THR A 170 -3.16 -2.28 21.74
CA THR A 170 -1.86 -1.95 22.29
C THR A 170 -1.36 -3.23 22.96
N VAL A 171 -0.70 -4.10 22.21
CA VAL A 171 0.03 -5.22 22.78
C VAL A 171 1.23 -4.57 23.42
N GLN A 172 1.09 -4.23 24.70
CA GLN A 172 2.23 -3.93 25.55
C GLN A 172 3.21 -5.08 25.35
N ALA A 173 4.45 -4.75 24.98
CA ALA A 173 5.55 -5.70 25.14
C ALA A 173 5.44 -6.29 26.55
N PRO A 174 5.70 -7.60 26.75
CA PRO A 174 5.74 -8.17 28.09
C PRO A 174 6.57 -7.21 28.94
N ALA A 175 5.99 -6.73 30.04
CA ALA A 175 6.61 -5.72 30.89
C ALA A 175 8.06 -6.14 31.10
N ALA A 176 8.98 -5.42 30.45
CA ALA A 176 10.38 -5.63 30.72
C ALA A 176 10.50 -5.36 32.22
N VAL A 177 11.01 -6.35 32.95
CA VAL A 177 11.72 -6.11 34.21
C VAL A 177 12.48 -4.81 33.98
N GLY A 178 12.14 -3.76 34.76
CA GLY A 178 12.25 -2.35 34.36
C GLY A 178 13.48 -1.99 33.51
N PRO A 179 13.36 -0.99 32.61
CA PRO A 179 14.33 -0.74 31.56
C PRO A 179 15.76 -0.75 32.13
N PRO A 180 16.70 -1.51 31.54
CA PRO A 180 18.10 -1.44 31.97
C PRO A 180 18.57 0.01 31.90
N SER A 181 19.48 0.43 32.78
CA SER A 181 20.06 1.77 32.69
C SER A 181 20.83 1.91 31.37
N LEU A 182 20.20 2.53 30.36
CA LEU A 182 20.77 2.70 29.02
C LEU A 182 21.69 3.94 29.03
N GLY A 183 22.97 3.73 29.32
CA GLY A 183 23.96 4.81 29.47
C GLY A 183 24.43 5.40 28.13
N SER A 184 24.44 4.61 27.06
CA SER A 184 25.01 5.00 25.76
C SER A 184 23.98 5.01 24.62
N ASN A 185 24.29 5.75 23.54
CA ASN A 185 23.47 5.74 22.32
C ASN A 185 23.44 4.35 21.65
N SER A 186 24.53 3.58 21.78
CA SER A 186 24.62 2.21 21.27
C SER A 186 23.65 1.28 22.01
N GLU A 187 23.61 1.33 23.34
CA GLU A 187 22.66 0.55 24.14
C GLU A 187 21.21 0.93 23.85
N LYS A 188 20.93 2.22 23.64
CA LYS A 188 19.61 2.70 23.23
C LYS A 188 19.17 2.17 21.87
N GLY A 189 20.09 2.13 20.90
CA GLY A 189 19.85 1.52 19.59
C GLY A 189 19.51 0.04 19.70
N VAL A 190 20.37 -0.72 20.38
CA VAL A 190 20.19 -2.16 20.62
C VAL A 190 18.87 -2.45 21.35
N TYR A 191 18.52 -1.65 22.36
CA TYR A 191 17.26 -1.80 23.07
C TYR A 191 16.05 -1.53 22.15
N GLY A 192 16.12 -0.51 21.30
CA GLY A 192 15.08 -0.25 20.30
C GLY A 192 14.89 -1.42 19.32
N GLU A 193 15.98 -1.97 18.80
CA GLU A 193 15.95 -3.16 17.94
C GLU A 193 15.38 -4.38 18.67
N HIS A 194 15.78 -4.61 19.93
CA HIS A 194 15.27 -5.72 20.74
C HIS A 194 13.75 -5.67 20.91
N ILE A 195 13.20 -4.51 21.26
CA ILE A 195 11.76 -4.32 21.43
C ILE A 195 11.04 -4.48 20.08
N SER A 196 11.58 -3.90 19.01
CA SER A 196 11.06 -4.05 17.64
C SER A 196 11.01 -5.52 17.20
N ASP A 197 12.10 -6.27 17.38
CA ASP A 197 12.17 -7.66 16.98
C ASP A 197 11.23 -8.56 17.78
N THR A 198 11.13 -8.29 19.09
CA THR A 198 10.23 -9.02 19.98
C THR A 198 8.77 -8.79 19.60
N TYR A 199 8.41 -7.54 19.29
CA TYR A 199 7.09 -7.16 18.80
C TYR A 199 6.73 -7.87 17.50
N MET A 200 7.60 -7.81 16.50
CA MET A 200 7.40 -8.45 15.19
C MET A 200 7.25 -9.97 15.30
N ARG A 201 8.04 -10.60 16.17
CA ARG A 201 7.93 -12.04 16.41
C ARG A 201 6.63 -12.42 17.11
N ALA A 202 6.20 -11.62 18.08
CA ALA A 202 4.93 -11.83 18.77
C ALA A 202 3.73 -11.73 17.81
N GLN A 203 3.84 -10.95 16.74
CA GLN A 203 2.85 -10.88 15.65
C GLN A 203 2.92 -12.07 14.67
N GLY A 204 3.79 -13.06 14.90
CA GLY A 204 3.91 -14.26 14.07
C GLY A 204 4.74 -14.07 12.80
N HIS A 205 5.55 -13.01 12.71
CA HIS A 205 6.44 -12.78 11.58
C HIS A 205 7.77 -13.54 11.73
N THR A 206 8.34 -13.99 10.61
CA THR A 206 9.62 -14.74 10.62
C THR A 206 10.76 -13.82 10.20
N LYS A 207 11.78 -13.63 11.06
CA LYS A 207 12.95 -12.80 10.74
C LYS A 207 13.81 -13.50 9.67
N LEU A 208 14.31 -12.73 8.71
CA LEU A 208 15.10 -13.20 7.56
C LEU A 208 16.55 -12.75 7.61
N ASN A 209 16.86 -11.65 8.30
CA ASN A 209 18.23 -11.24 8.60
C ASN A 209 18.70 -11.85 9.94
N ASP A 210 19.98 -11.69 10.25
CA ASP A 210 20.62 -12.13 11.51
C ASP A 210 20.43 -13.62 11.83
N GLY A 211 20.33 -14.47 10.79
CA GLY A 211 20.06 -15.90 10.95
C GLY A 211 18.69 -16.22 11.55
N GLY A 212 17.75 -15.26 11.56
CA GLY A 212 16.41 -15.41 12.10
C GLY A 212 16.27 -15.10 13.59
N LEU A 213 17.34 -14.62 14.25
CA LEU A 213 17.36 -14.39 15.70
C LEU A 213 16.83 -13.00 16.09
N VAL A 214 16.29 -12.86 17.32
CA VAL A 214 15.98 -11.51 17.88
C VAL A 214 17.30 -10.87 18.28
N THR A 215 17.39 -9.55 18.18
CA THR A 215 18.39 -8.79 18.92
C THR A 215 18.22 -9.05 20.42
N LEU A 216 19.32 -9.40 21.10
CA LEU A 216 19.34 -9.55 22.55
C LEU A 216 19.25 -8.18 23.24
N PRO A 217 18.60 -8.06 24.40
CA PRO A 217 18.61 -6.82 25.15
C PRO A 217 20.04 -6.49 25.63
N PRO A 218 20.37 -5.21 25.88
CA PRO A 218 21.61 -4.85 26.57
C PRO A 218 21.70 -5.54 27.95
N PRO A 219 22.90 -5.96 28.39
CA PRO A 219 24.21 -5.77 27.75
C PRO A 219 24.57 -6.82 26.67
N GLY A 220 23.69 -7.79 26.39
CA GLY A 220 24.00 -8.92 25.50
C GLY A 220 23.90 -8.62 24.00
N GLY A 221 23.17 -7.58 23.61
CA GLY A 221 23.10 -7.13 22.22
C GLY A 221 24.22 -6.17 21.83
N THR A 222 24.74 -6.31 20.61
CA THR A 222 25.78 -5.42 20.06
C THR A 222 25.19 -4.49 19.01
N ALA A 223 25.60 -3.22 19.02
CA ALA A 223 25.19 -2.27 18.00
C ALA A 223 25.79 -2.66 16.64
N ARG A 224 24.94 -2.90 15.63
CA ARG A 224 25.35 -3.50 14.35
C ARG A 224 25.78 -2.49 13.28
N GLY A 225 25.92 -1.21 13.64
CA GLY A 225 26.30 -0.15 12.71
C GLY A 225 25.19 0.22 11.72
N ASN A 226 25.57 0.78 10.57
CA ASN A 226 24.61 1.28 9.58
C ASN A 226 24.07 0.12 8.71
N GLY A 227 22.86 -0.36 9.01
CA GLY A 227 22.20 -1.46 8.31
C GLY A 227 20.68 -1.36 8.35
N ILE A 228 20.00 -2.37 7.82
CA ILE A 228 18.55 -2.55 8.00
C ILE A 228 18.35 -3.33 9.29
N ASP A 229 17.59 -2.79 10.23
CA ASP A 229 17.42 -3.39 11.57
C ASP A 229 16.69 -4.75 11.49
N GLY A 230 15.59 -4.80 10.74
CA GLY A 230 14.81 -6.03 10.59
C GLY A 230 14.27 -6.23 9.18
N VAL A 231 14.41 -7.46 8.70
CA VAL A 231 13.80 -7.94 7.47
C VAL A 231 12.99 -9.18 7.80
N TRP A 232 11.70 -9.18 7.46
CA TRP A 232 10.75 -10.18 7.92
C TRP A 232 9.97 -10.77 6.75
N LYS A 233 9.69 -12.06 6.81
CA LYS A 233 8.60 -12.68 6.06
C LYS A 233 7.32 -12.46 6.85
N HIS A 234 6.31 -11.93 6.18
CA HIS A 234 5.01 -11.67 6.81
C HIS A 234 4.32 -13.00 7.17
N GLY A 235 3.70 -13.02 8.34
CA GLY A 235 3.02 -14.21 8.88
C GLY A 235 1.69 -14.51 8.19
N ASN A 236 1.00 -13.45 7.73
CA ASN A 236 -0.27 -13.52 7.02
C ASN A 236 -0.31 -12.59 5.78
N PRO A 237 0.37 -12.94 4.67
CA PRO A 237 0.40 -12.09 3.47
C PRO A 237 -1.00 -11.78 2.92
N PRO A 238 -1.20 -10.62 2.26
CA PRO A 238 -0.20 -9.60 1.88
C PRO A 238 0.09 -8.55 2.99
N PRO A 239 1.32 -8.00 3.20
CA PRO A 239 2.61 -8.18 2.49
C PRO A 239 3.21 -9.56 2.44
N ASP A 240 4.08 -9.81 1.47
CA ASP A 240 4.99 -10.95 1.54
C ASP A 240 6.13 -10.68 2.54
N TYR A 241 6.60 -9.43 2.60
CA TYR A 241 7.71 -9.03 3.45
C TYR A 241 7.47 -7.70 4.18
N ILE A 242 8.10 -7.56 5.34
CA ILE A 242 8.16 -6.31 6.12
C ILE A 242 9.62 -5.94 6.32
N ILE A 243 9.96 -4.68 6.11
CA ILE A 243 11.26 -4.09 6.46
C ILE A 243 11.01 -3.11 7.60
N THR A 244 11.76 -3.25 8.69
CA THR A 244 11.60 -2.44 9.91
C THR A 244 12.86 -1.63 10.21
N GLU A 245 12.68 -0.41 10.70
CA GLU A 245 13.72 0.40 11.34
C GLU A 245 13.24 0.81 12.73
N ALA A 246 14.10 0.68 13.74
CA ALA A 246 13.84 1.07 15.12
C ALA A 246 14.54 2.39 15.47
N LYS A 247 13.83 3.27 16.18
CA LYS A 247 14.37 4.50 16.73
C LYS A 247 13.98 4.63 18.21
N TYR A 248 14.98 4.88 19.05
CA TYR A 248 14.76 5.10 20.48
C TYR A 248 14.65 6.59 20.83
N GLY A 249 13.68 6.92 21.67
CA GLY A 249 13.45 8.26 22.20
C GLY A 249 13.17 9.29 21.10
N LYS A 250 13.99 10.35 21.06
CA LYS A 250 13.82 11.46 20.11
C LYS A 250 14.51 11.23 18.75
N SER A 251 15.11 10.05 18.54
CA SER A 251 15.82 9.72 17.31
C SER A 251 14.88 9.67 16.10
N ARG A 252 15.41 10.02 14.92
CA ARG A 252 14.65 10.12 13.66
C ARG A 252 15.38 9.37 12.54
N LEU A 253 14.66 9.10 11.45
CA LEU A 253 15.26 8.64 10.20
C LEU A 253 16.22 9.71 9.67
N GLY A 254 17.42 9.30 9.31
CA GLY A 254 18.45 10.19 8.76
C GLY A 254 18.43 10.27 7.23
N MET A 255 19.19 11.24 6.70
CA MET A 255 19.56 11.29 5.28
C MET A 255 20.93 10.64 5.10
N THR A 256 21.06 9.76 4.11
CA THR A 256 22.35 9.13 3.76
C THR A 256 22.75 9.50 2.32
N HIS A 257 23.93 9.06 1.91
CA HIS A 257 24.36 9.18 0.51
C HIS A 257 23.38 8.53 -0.47
N ASP A 258 22.73 7.42 -0.09
CA ASP A 258 21.79 6.70 -0.95
C ASP A 258 20.34 7.21 -0.80
N GLY A 259 20.16 8.36 -0.14
CA GLY A 259 18.86 8.96 0.15
C GLY A 259 18.38 8.76 1.60
N PRO A 260 17.12 9.12 1.88
CA PRO A 260 16.51 9.00 3.20
C PRO A 260 16.49 7.55 3.67
N GLN A 261 16.76 7.30 4.95
CA GLN A 261 16.58 5.97 5.52
C GLN A 261 15.15 5.46 5.29
N MET A 262 15.02 4.16 5.03
CA MET A 262 13.78 3.49 4.65
C MET A 262 13.19 3.88 3.28
N SER A 263 13.83 4.74 2.49
CA SER A 263 13.49 4.88 1.07
C SER A 263 13.97 3.67 0.25
N ASP A 264 13.37 3.42 -0.90
CA ASP A 264 13.77 2.31 -1.76
C ASP A 264 15.22 2.45 -2.25
N SER A 265 15.65 3.68 -2.56
CA SER A 265 17.04 3.97 -2.92
C SER A 265 18.00 3.65 -1.78
N TRP A 266 17.59 3.86 -0.52
CA TRP A 266 18.38 3.50 0.65
C TRP A 266 18.41 1.98 0.89
N ILE A 267 17.27 1.30 0.81
CA ILE A 267 17.16 -0.16 1.02
C ILE A 267 18.01 -0.91 0.00
N LEU A 268 17.97 -0.48 -1.27
CA LEU A 268 18.70 -1.09 -2.37
C LEU A 268 20.15 -0.58 -2.47
N GLY A 269 20.39 0.65 -2.06
CA GLY A 269 21.69 1.32 -2.08
C GLY A 269 22.73 0.61 -1.21
N SER A 270 24.01 0.79 -1.57
CA SER A 270 25.15 0.19 -0.85
C SER A 270 25.05 -1.32 -0.59
N ASN A 271 24.19 -2.02 -1.36
CA ASN A 271 23.83 -3.43 -1.19
C ASN A 271 23.28 -3.78 0.21
N ARG A 272 22.61 -2.85 0.90
CA ARG A 272 22.11 -3.05 2.29
C ARG A 272 21.22 -4.28 2.41
N LEU A 273 20.19 -4.40 1.57
CA LEU A 273 19.29 -5.56 1.58
C LEU A 273 20.04 -6.88 1.32
N ARG A 274 20.97 -6.89 0.35
CA ARG A 274 21.78 -8.09 0.06
C ARG A 274 22.68 -8.48 1.22
N LYS A 275 23.26 -7.52 1.94
CA LYS A 275 24.07 -7.77 3.14
C LYS A 275 23.22 -8.31 4.29
N ALA A 276 21.97 -7.85 4.42
CA ALA A 276 21.07 -8.28 5.49
C ALA A 276 20.57 -9.73 5.34
N VAL A 277 20.17 -10.15 4.13
CA VAL A 277 19.50 -11.45 3.92
C VAL A 277 20.19 -12.39 2.93
N GLY A 278 21.30 -11.97 2.32
CA GLY A 278 21.98 -12.70 1.26
C GLY A 278 21.31 -12.56 -0.12
N SER A 279 22.05 -12.90 -1.18
CA SER A 279 21.67 -12.63 -2.58
C SER A 279 20.33 -13.22 -2.99
N ARG A 280 20.05 -14.47 -2.62
CA ARG A 280 18.82 -15.16 -3.06
C ARG A 280 17.57 -14.56 -2.45
N GLN A 281 17.57 -14.30 -1.14
CA GLN A 281 16.44 -13.66 -0.47
C GLN A 281 16.30 -12.21 -0.88
N ALA A 282 17.41 -11.48 -1.03
CA ALA A 282 17.38 -10.11 -1.53
C ALA A 282 16.72 -10.04 -2.91
N GLY A 283 17.03 -10.94 -3.84
CA GLY A 283 16.37 -10.97 -5.16
C GLY A 283 14.84 -11.15 -5.07
N ARG A 284 14.36 -11.99 -4.15
CA ARG A 284 12.91 -12.17 -3.92
C ARG A 284 12.27 -10.94 -3.32
N ILE A 285 12.94 -10.30 -2.36
CA ILE A 285 12.43 -9.08 -1.71
C ILE A 285 12.47 -7.91 -2.69
N VAL A 286 13.50 -7.77 -3.54
CA VAL A 286 13.54 -6.76 -4.62
C VAL A 286 12.39 -6.98 -5.60
N THR A 287 12.13 -8.22 -5.98
CA THR A 287 10.97 -8.55 -6.82
C THR A 287 9.67 -8.18 -6.10
N ALA A 288 9.54 -8.51 -4.81
CA ALA A 288 8.37 -8.13 -4.03
C ALA A 288 8.24 -6.60 -3.87
N MET A 289 9.34 -5.86 -3.69
CA MET A 289 9.33 -4.39 -3.62
C MET A 289 8.82 -3.82 -4.93
N ALA A 290 9.29 -4.37 -6.06
CA ALA A 290 8.81 -4.09 -7.41
C ALA A 290 7.47 -4.77 -7.77
N LEU A 291 6.75 -5.32 -6.79
CA LEU A 291 5.36 -5.74 -6.91
C LEU A 291 4.51 -5.08 -5.80
N GLY A 292 5.06 -4.10 -5.06
CA GLY A 292 4.42 -3.50 -3.89
C GLY A 292 4.12 -4.48 -2.76
N SER A 293 4.75 -5.66 -2.77
CA SER A 293 4.58 -6.72 -1.79
C SER A 293 5.53 -6.63 -0.59
N VAL A 294 6.00 -5.42 -0.30
CA VAL A 294 6.83 -5.10 0.86
C VAL A 294 6.25 -3.90 1.60
N GLU A 295 6.17 -4.02 2.92
CA GLU A 295 5.79 -2.91 3.80
C GLU A 295 6.99 -2.41 4.59
N LYS A 296 7.10 -1.09 4.72
CA LYS A 296 8.19 -0.41 5.42
C LYS A 296 7.63 0.15 6.72
N ARG A 297 8.22 -0.20 7.86
CA ARG A 297 7.73 0.22 9.18
C ARG A 297 8.82 0.88 10.01
N LEU A 298 8.47 2.03 10.59
CA LEU A 298 9.27 2.71 11.59
C LEU A 298 8.71 2.40 12.98
N HIS A 299 9.52 1.80 13.84
CA HIS A 299 9.18 1.52 15.22
C HIS A 299 9.86 2.56 16.13
N LYS A 300 9.06 3.40 16.78
CA LYS A 300 9.54 4.36 17.76
C LYS A 300 9.36 3.79 19.16
N VAL A 301 10.47 3.58 19.85
CA VAL A 301 10.49 3.04 21.21
C VAL A 301 10.81 4.18 22.18
N ASP A 302 9.94 4.42 23.16
CA ASP A 302 10.18 5.42 24.19
C ASP A 302 11.02 4.89 25.37
N SER A 303 11.31 5.75 26.33
CA SER A 303 12.11 5.38 27.51
C SER A 303 11.42 4.42 28.47
N ALA A 304 10.10 4.22 28.34
CA ALA A 304 9.36 3.20 29.07
C ALA A 304 9.32 1.86 28.32
N GLY A 305 9.93 1.77 27.13
CA GLY A 305 9.88 0.58 26.27
C GLY A 305 8.58 0.45 25.48
N LYS A 306 7.74 1.49 25.45
CA LYS A 306 6.53 1.48 24.63
C LYS A 306 6.91 1.70 23.16
N LEU A 307 6.41 0.81 22.30
CA LEU A 307 6.58 0.88 20.85
C LEU A 307 5.38 1.54 20.19
N ILE A 308 5.65 2.50 19.29
CA ILE A 308 4.68 3.08 18.35
C ILE A 308 5.15 2.71 16.94
N GLU A 309 4.30 2.02 16.20
CA GLU A 309 4.53 1.65 14.80
C GLU A 309 4.02 2.75 13.87
N GLN A 310 4.80 3.07 12.83
CA GLN A 310 4.41 3.96 11.75
C GLN A 310 4.74 3.28 10.41
N ILE A 311 3.73 3.02 9.60
CA ILE A 311 3.91 2.54 8.23
C ILE A 311 4.41 3.70 7.35
N LEU A 312 5.43 3.42 6.53
CA LEU A 312 6.05 4.37 5.61
C LEU A 312 5.62 4.05 4.17
N LEU A 313 5.20 5.08 3.44
CA LEU A 313 4.86 5.02 2.03
C LEU A 313 6.13 5.09 1.17
#